data_AF-A0A6V7L4D4-F1
#
_entry.id   AF-A0A6V7L4D4-F1
#
_cell.length_a   1.000
_cell.length_b   1.000
_cell.length_c   1.000
_cell.angle_alpha   90.00
_cell.angle_beta   90.00
_cell.angle_gamma   90.00
#
_symmetry.space_group_name_H-M   'P 1'
#
loop_
_entity.id
_entity.type
_entity.pdbx_description
1 polymer ?
#
loop_
_entity_poly.entity_id
_entity_poly.type
_entity_poly.pdbx_seq_one_letter_code
_entity_poly.pdbx_strand_id
1 'polypeptide(L)'
;FCMSSKHLHIWPRGTFMMIAMPNDDYTFTGNLFAPLEILNGLDTPQKLIKFYEEQFPDVLPLIGSRQALIDNFFQVKPKTLISVKCNPYHAGKSLIIGDAAHAMVPFYAQGMNA
;
A
#
# COMPACT_ATOMS: atom_id res chain seq x y z
N PHE A 1 -19.70 -10.98 7.28
CA PHE A 1 -19.91 -10.07 6.14
C PHE A 1 -18.73 -10.27 5.19
N CYS A 2 -18.96 -10.43 3.88
CA CYS A 2 -17.88 -10.62 2.90
C CYS A 2 -17.77 -9.35 2.03
N MET A 3 -16.55 -8.85 1.80
CA MET A 3 -16.32 -7.70 0.94
C MET A 3 -16.60 -8.04 -0.52
N SER A 4 -17.02 -7.05 -1.31
CA SER A 4 -17.27 -7.27 -2.74
C SER A 4 -15.97 -7.57 -3.50
N SER A 5 -15.91 -8.68 -4.24
CA SER A 5 -14.74 -9.07 -5.04
C SER A 5 -14.59 -8.31 -6.36
N LYS A 6 -15.50 -7.37 -6.68
CA LYS A 6 -15.51 -6.60 -7.94
C LYS A 6 -15.10 -5.14 -7.77
N HIS A 7 -14.68 -4.75 -6.57
CA HIS A 7 -14.41 -3.35 -6.23
C HIS A 7 -13.05 -3.18 -5.58
N LEU A 8 -12.43 -2.04 -5.84
CA LEU A 8 -11.33 -1.52 -5.05
C LEU A 8 -11.88 -1.00 -3.72
N HIS A 9 -11.37 -1.51 -2.60
CA HIS A 9 -11.75 -1.03 -1.27
C HIS A 9 -10.71 -0.04 -0.76
N ILE A 10 -11.17 1.07 -0.18
CA ILE A 10 -10.31 2.17 0.29
C ILE A 10 -10.79 2.61 1.67
N TRP A 11 -9.84 2.69 2.62
CA TRP A 11 -10.04 3.23 3.96
C TRP A 11 -9.17 4.49 4.16
N PRO A 12 -9.69 5.70 3.88
CA PRO A 12 -8.93 6.94 4.00
C PRO A 12 -8.88 7.44 5.46
N ARG A 13 -7.71 7.94 5.91
CA ARG A 13 -7.51 8.58 7.23
C ARG A 13 -6.83 9.95 7.13
N GLY A 14 -6.91 10.59 5.96
CA GLY A 14 -6.31 11.90 5.70
C GLY A 14 -4.82 11.79 5.36
N THR A 15 -3.98 11.56 6.36
CA THR A 15 -2.51 11.51 6.18
C THR A 15 -2.00 10.12 5.81
N PHE A 16 -2.81 9.09 6.00
CA PHE A 16 -2.55 7.71 5.59
C PHE A 16 -3.84 7.04 5.12
N MET A 17 -3.71 5.90 4.44
CA MET A 17 -4.84 5.13 3.92
C MET A 17 -4.49 3.66 3.76
N MET A 18 -5.50 2.80 3.81
CA MET A 18 -5.38 1.40 3.41
C MET A 18 -6.19 1.17 2.13
N ILE A 19 -5.67 0.36 1.21
CA ILE A 19 -6.43 -0.17 0.07
C ILE A 19 -6.44 -1.69 0.12
N ALA A 20 -7.49 -2.31 -0.42
CA ALA A 20 -7.51 -3.75 -0.65
C ALA A 20 -7.98 -4.04 -2.07
N MET A 21 -7.18 -4.80 -2.81
CA MET A 21 -7.48 -5.25 -4.17
C MET A 21 -7.91 -6.72 -4.14
N PRO A 22 -9.01 -7.09 -4.84
CA PRO A 22 -9.44 -8.47 -4.93
C PRO A 22 -8.47 -9.29 -5.79
N ASN A 23 -8.26 -10.54 -5.40
CA ASN A 23 -7.56 -11.57 -6.17
C ASN A 23 -8.58 -12.56 -6.76
N ASP A 24 -8.16 -13.35 -7.76
CA ASP A 24 -9.04 -14.32 -8.44
C ASP A 24 -9.50 -15.48 -7.52
N ASP A 25 -8.74 -15.77 -6.47
CA ASP A 25 -9.04 -16.78 -5.45
C ASP A 25 -9.98 -16.27 -4.34
N TYR A 26 -10.62 -15.10 -4.54
CA TYR A 26 -11.50 -14.42 -3.59
C TYR A 26 -10.80 -13.95 -2.31
N THR A 27 -9.47 -13.94 -2.27
CA THR A 27 -8.70 -13.24 -1.24
C THR A 27 -8.51 -11.77 -1.63
N PHE A 28 -7.96 -10.98 -0.70
CA PHE A 28 -7.67 -9.57 -0.93
C PHE A 28 -6.23 -9.25 -0.55
N THR A 29 -5.55 -8.49 -1.40
CA THR A 29 -4.22 -7.94 -1.11
C THR A 29 -4.37 -6.54 -0.52
N GLY A 30 -4.07 -6.40 0.76
CA GLY A 30 -4.12 -5.12 1.49
C GLY A 30 -2.79 -4.36 1.44
N ASN A 31 -2.83 -3.06 1.17
CA ASN A 31 -1.66 -2.16 1.24
C ASN A 31 -1.96 -0.98 2.17
N LEU A 32 -1.08 -0.72 3.14
CA LEU A 32 -1.11 0.46 4.00
C LEU A 32 -0.11 1.51 3.46
N PHE A 33 -0.61 2.70 3.13
CA PHE A 33 0.19 3.85 2.75
C PHE A 33 0.19 4.85 3.88
N ALA A 34 1.34 5.06 4.50
CA ALA A 34 1.52 5.99 5.62
C ALA A 34 2.90 6.66 5.55
N PRO A 35 3.08 7.83 6.19
CA PRO A 35 4.38 8.42 6.43
C PRO A 35 5.32 7.42 7.14
N LEU A 36 6.61 7.48 6.81
CA LEU A 36 7.62 6.60 7.43
C LEU A 36 7.63 6.71 8.96
N GLU A 37 7.35 7.90 9.52
CA GLU A 37 7.24 8.12 10.96
C GLU A 37 6.17 7.24 11.61
N ILE A 38 5.00 7.10 10.97
CA ILE A 38 3.93 6.22 11.45
C ILE A 38 4.37 4.76 11.31
N LEU A 39 4.89 4.36 10.15
CA LEU A 39 5.26 2.97 9.88
C LEU A 39 6.40 2.49 10.80
N ASN A 40 7.39 3.35 11.04
CA ASN A 40 8.48 3.07 11.98
C ASN A 40 7.99 3.00 13.44
N GLY A 41 6.88 3.67 13.77
CA GLY A 41 6.23 3.58 15.07
C GLY A 41 5.49 2.25 15.30
N LEU A 42 5.18 1.49 14.25
CA LEU A 42 4.53 0.17 14.30
C LEU A 42 5.57 -0.95 14.43
N ASP A 43 6.47 -0.83 15.40
CA ASP A 43 7.63 -1.70 15.62
C ASP A 43 7.34 -2.94 16.48
N THR A 44 6.17 -3.02 17.12
CA THR A 44 5.75 -4.18 17.92
C THR A 44 4.34 -4.67 17.58
N PRO A 45 4.06 -5.97 17.79
CA PRO A 45 2.72 -6.53 17.59
C PRO A 45 1.61 -5.78 18.34
N GLN A 46 1.89 -5.32 19.56
CA GLN A 46 0.91 -4.62 20.38
C GLN A 46 0.59 -3.23 19.82
N LYS A 47 1.60 -2.48 19.36
CA LYS A 47 1.39 -1.18 18.71
C LYS A 47 0.65 -1.33 17.39
N LEU A 48 0.97 -2.37 16.61
CA LEU A 48 0.28 -2.68 15.36
C LEU A 48 -1.20 -2.99 15.60
N ILE A 49 -1.51 -3.88 16.54
CA ILE A 49 -2.91 -4.22 16.87
C ILE A 49 -3.66 -2.98 17.32
N LYS A 50 -3.10 -2.22 18.27
CA LYS A 50 -3.74 -1.00 18.80
C LYS A 50 -4.00 0.01 17.68
N PHE A 51 -3.03 0.21 16.78
CA PHE A 51 -3.19 1.08 15.62
C PHE A 51 -4.34 0.63 14.72
N TYR A 52 -4.46 -0.66 14.42
CA TYR A 52 -5.58 -1.17 13.62
C TYR A 52 -6.91 -1.12 14.37
N GLU A 53 -6.95 -1.31 15.69
CA GLU A 53 -8.17 -1.17 16.49
C GLU A 53 -8.69 0.27 16.48
N GLU A 54 -7.79 1.25 16.59
CA GLU A 54 -8.14 2.67 16.61
C GLU A 54 -8.45 3.21 15.21
N GLN A 55 -7.65 2.82 14.21
CA GLN A 55 -7.71 3.41 12.88
C GLN A 55 -8.53 2.56 11.90
N PHE A 56 -8.57 1.25 12.02
CA PHE A 56 -9.24 0.35 11.06
C PHE A 56 -10.06 -0.76 11.76
N PRO A 57 -11.00 -0.40 12.66
CA PRO A 57 -11.72 -1.38 13.48
C PRO A 57 -12.54 -2.38 12.66
N ASP A 58 -13.00 -1.97 11.47
CA ASP A 58 -13.76 -2.79 10.53
C ASP A 58 -12.88 -3.73 9.69
N VAL A 59 -11.58 -3.44 9.55
CA VAL A 59 -10.61 -4.28 8.82
C VAL A 59 -10.17 -5.48 9.65
N LEU A 60 -10.08 -5.35 10.97
CA LEU A 60 -9.61 -6.45 11.84
C LEU A 60 -10.46 -7.74 11.71
N PRO A 61 -11.80 -7.68 11.72
CA PRO A 61 -12.63 -8.86 11.45
C PRO A 61 -12.43 -9.45 10.05
N LEU A 62 -12.01 -8.64 9.07
CA LEU A 62 -11.86 -9.06 7.67
C LEU A 62 -10.54 -9.79 7.40
N ILE A 63 -9.48 -9.45 8.14
CA ILE A 63 -8.19 -10.17 8.08
C ILE A 63 -8.30 -11.59 8.68
N GLY A 64 -9.35 -11.83 9.48
CA GLY A 64 -9.67 -13.15 10.05
C GLY A 64 -8.99 -13.42 11.39
N SER A 65 -7.78 -12.89 11.63
CA SER A 65 -7.17 -12.91 12.97
C SER A 65 -6.12 -11.82 13.18
N ARG A 66 -5.90 -11.44 14.45
CA ARG A 66 -4.82 -10.54 14.86
C ARG A 66 -3.44 -11.13 14.56
N GLN A 67 -3.30 -12.45 14.71
CA GLN A 67 -2.04 -13.13 14.44
C GLN A 67 -1.68 -13.05 12.95
N ALA A 68 -2.64 -13.29 12.05
CA ALA A 68 -2.41 -13.14 10.61
C ALA A 68 -2.01 -11.71 10.22
N LEU A 69 -2.56 -10.68 10.86
CA LEU A 69 -2.11 -9.30 10.66
C LEU A 69 -0.64 -9.13 11.07
N ILE A 70 -0.27 -9.62 12.25
CA ILE A 70 1.11 -9.53 12.77
C ILE A 70 2.08 -10.25 11.82
N ASP A 71 1.77 -11.50 11.48
CA ASP A 71 2.65 -12.32 10.65
C ASP A 71 2.89 -11.66 9.29
N ASN A 72 1.82 -11.20 8.63
CA ASN A 72 1.92 -10.55 7.32
C ASN A 72 2.64 -9.20 7.39
N PHE A 73 2.38 -8.39 8.42
CA PHE A 73 2.96 -7.05 8.53
C PHE A 73 4.47 -7.11 8.79
N PHE A 74 4.91 -7.98 9.71
CA PHE A 74 6.33 -8.06 10.10
C PHE A 74 7.17 -8.95 9.16
N GLN A 75 6.55 -9.73 8.27
CA GLN A 75 7.28 -10.49 7.26
C GLN A 75 7.97 -9.59 6.22
N VAL A 76 7.50 -8.36 6.02
CA VAL A 76 8.00 -7.44 5.00
C VAL A 76 8.43 -6.11 5.60
N LYS A 77 9.49 -5.51 5.06
CA LYS A 77 9.89 -4.15 5.44
C LYS A 77 9.06 -3.11 4.67
N PRO A 78 8.64 -2.00 5.31
CA PRO A 78 8.03 -0.89 4.60
C PRO A 78 8.88 -0.39 3.44
N LYS A 79 8.25 -0.15 2.29
CA LYS A 79 8.93 0.37 1.09
C LYS A 79 8.69 1.86 0.96
N THR A 80 9.73 2.59 0.56
CA THR A 80 9.61 4.02 0.27
C THR A 80 8.98 4.20 -1.10
N LEU A 81 8.05 5.15 -1.22
CA LEU A 81 7.49 5.56 -2.50
C LEU A 81 8.27 6.75 -3.03
N ILE A 82 8.71 6.69 -4.28
CA ILE A 82 9.50 7.73 -4.92
C ILE A 82 8.71 8.37 -6.07
N SER A 83 8.93 9.67 -6.28
CA SER A 83 8.51 10.33 -7.51
C SER A 83 9.74 10.92 -8.20
N VAL A 84 9.92 10.58 -9.48
CA VAL A 84 11.00 11.07 -10.33
C VAL A 84 10.38 11.75 -11.53
N LYS A 85 10.83 12.98 -11.80
CA LYS A 85 10.52 13.71 -13.03
C LYS A 85 11.83 14.08 -13.72
N CYS A 86 11.95 13.73 -14.99
CA CYS A 86 13.13 14.03 -15.81
C CYS A 86 12.73 14.80 -17.06
N ASN A 87 13.64 15.61 -17.60
CA ASN A 87 13.55 16.22 -18.93
C ASN A 87 14.96 16.74 -19.30
N PRO A 88 15.52 16.43 -20.49
CA PRO A 88 14.99 15.60 -21.57
C PRO A 88 15.12 14.09 -21.30
N TYR A 89 14.26 13.29 -21.94
CA TYR A 89 14.27 11.81 -21.84
C TYR A 89 15.29 11.11 -22.74
N HIS A 90 16.15 11.85 -23.43
CA HIS A 90 17.12 11.31 -24.36
C HIS A 90 18.48 12.01 -24.25
N ALA A 91 19.53 11.29 -24.63
CA ALA A 91 20.87 11.85 -24.82
C ALA A 91 21.61 11.04 -25.90
N GLY A 92 22.05 11.69 -26.97
CA GLY A 92 22.75 11.03 -28.08
C GLY A 92 21.88 9.94 -28.74
N LYS A 93 22.28 8.68 -28.58
CA LYS A 93 21.56 7.49 -29.10
C LYS A 93 20.78 6.72 -28.01
N SER A 94 20.62 7.30 -26.83
CA SER A 94 19.95 6.67 -25.69
C SER A 94 18.64 7.36 -25.34
N LEU A 95 17.64 6.57 -24.93
CA LEU A 95 16.29 6.99 -24.52
C LEU A 95 15.91 6.25 -23.23
N ILE A 96 15.21 6.93 -22.31
CA ILE A 96 14.56 6.34 -21.14
C ILE A 96 13.03 6.36 -21.30
N ILE A 97 12.35 5.30 -20.84
CA ILE A 97 10.89 5.13 -20.89
C ILE A 97 10.38 4.48 -19.58
N GLY A 98 9.09 4.58 -19.29
CA GLY A 98 8.48 4.01 -18.09
C GLY A 98 9.03 4.62 -16.79
N ASP A 99 9.15 3.83 -15.73
CA ASP A 99 9.65 4.29 -14.42
C ASP A 99 11.06 4.91 -14.46
N ALA A 100 11.88 4.55 -15.45
CA ALA A 100 13.19 5.17 -15.66
C ALA A 100 13.07 6.66 -16.06
N ALA A 101 12.00 7.03 -16.76
CA ALA A 101 11.71 8.41 -17.18
C ALA A 101 10.78 9.14 -16.20
N HIS A 102 9.81 8.43 -15.62
CA HIS A 102 8.72 9.00 -14.82
C HIS A 102 8.19 8.04 -13.75
N ALA A 103 8.96 7.83 -12.67
CA ALA A 103 8.43 7.14 -11.49
C ALA A 103 7.37 8.01 -10.79
N MET A 104 6.18 7.45 -10.57
CA MET A 104 5.08 8.13 -9.91
C MET A 104 4.68 7.40 -8.63
N VAL A 105 4.21 8.17 -7.65
CA VAL A 105 3.56 7.59 -6.47
C VAL A 105 2.30 6.83 -6.89
N PRO A 106 2.02 5.64 -6.31
CA PRO A 106 1.01 4.70 -6.81
C PRO A 106 -0.44 5.11 -6.52
N PHE A 107 -0.70 6.34 -6.07
CA PHE A 107 -2.03 6.77 -5.64
C PHE A 107 -3.09 6.76 -6.75
N TYR A 108 -2.67 6.83 -8.02
CA TYR A 108 -3.57 6.69 -9.17
C TYR A 108 -3.45 5.32 -9.88
N ALA A 109 -2.55 4.45 -9.42
CA ALA A 109 -2.26 3.15 -10.05
C ALA A 109 -2.02 3.22 -11.58
N GLN A 110 -1.50 4.34 -12.09
CA GLN A 110 -1.28 4.56 -13.54
C GLN A 110 0.14 4.28 -14.01
N GLY A 111 1.09 3.94 -13.12
CA GLY A 111 2.50 3.75 -13.52
C GLY A 111 2.68 2.72 -14.63
N MET A 112 1.98 1.57 -14.55
CA MET A 112 2.04 0.52 -15.57
C MET A 112 1.30 0.89 -16.88
N ASN A 113 0.31 1.78 -16.81
CA ASN A 113 -0.48 2.19 -17.98
C ASN A 113 0.16 3.37 -18.74
N ALA A 114 1.18 4.01 -18.15
CA ALA A 114 1.80 5.24 -18.63
C ALA A 114 3.02 4.96 -19.53
#